data_AF-A0A4Y2TWB4-F1
#
_entry.id   AF-A0A4Y2TWB4-F1
#
_cell.length_a   1.000
_cell.length_b   1.000
_cell.length_c   1.000
_cell.angle_alpha   90.00
_cell.angle_beta   90.00
_cell.angle_gamma   90.00
#
_symmetry.space_group_name_H-M   'P 1'
#
loop_
_entity.id
_entity.type
_entity.pdbx_description
1 polymer ?
#
loop_
_entity_poly.entity_id
_entity_poly.type
_entity_poly.pdbx_seq_one_letter_code
_entity_poly.pdbx_strand_id
1 'polypeptide(L)'
;MVASIPQKNFVTSFKNGILHIFVLPHHPSSNGNAERFVQTTKDAVNRIISCDWNQRVTSFLLAQLTTPSAATGFSPAELLIKRTLKTVLSILQPDLVEDRKRRNEELLDKCLSKGQLSSFSPNDAVYIKNHSSSQTYIPGAVIETTGLLSYKSVIADCKSIRCHIDPNW
;
A
#
# COMPACT_ATOMS: atom_id res chain seq x y z
N MET A 1 13.00 -27.11 -23.01
CA MET A 1 12.10 -27.58 -21.93
C MET A 1 12.38 -26.69 -20.72
N VAL A 2 11.70 -25.56 -20.61
CA VAL A 2 11.91 -24.61 -19.49
C VAL A 2 10.91 -24.99 -18.41
N ALA A 3 11.41 -25.54 -17.30
CA ALA A 3 10.59 -25.90 -16.16
C ALA A 3 9.93 -24.63 -15.61
N SER A 4 8.59 -24.56 -15.72
CA SER A 4 7.79 -23.54 -15.05
C SER A 4 7.84 -23.84 -13.55
N ILE A 5 8.68 -23.10 -12.82
CA ILE A 5 8.73 -23.17 -11.36
C ILE A 5 7.41 -22.56 -10.85
N PRO A 6 6.56 -23.32 -10.14
CA PRO A 6 5.34 -22.75 -9.59
C PRO A 6 5.71 -21.67 -8.56
N GLN A 7 5.21 -20.45 -8.76
CA GLN A 7 5.46 -19.27 -7.90
C GLN A 7 5.17 -19.51 -6.40
N LYS A 8 4.40 -20.56 -6.07
CA LYS A 8 4.08 -20.96 -4.69
C LYS A 8 5.32 -21.32 -3.85
N ASN A 9 6.39 -21.84 -4.45
CA ASN A 9 7.52 -22.41 -3.68
C ASN A 9 8.55 -21.38 -3.18
N PHE A 10 8.60 -20.19 -3.78
CA PHE A 10 9.58 -19.17 -3.39
C PHE A 10 9.14 -18.35 -2.17
N VAL A 11 7.82 -18.13 -2.03
CA VAL A 11 7.25 -17.19 -1.03
C VAL A 11 6.72 -17.90 0.22
N THR A 12 6.47 -19.21 0.18
CA THR A 12 5.96 -19.99 1.33
C THR A 12 7.07 -20.55 2.24
N SER A 13 8.34 -20.28 1.95
CA SER A 13 9.44 -20.82 2.74
C SER A 13 9.74 -19.91 3.94
N PHE A 14 9.42 -20.39 5.15
CA PHE A 14 9.93 -19.86 6.43
C PHE A 14 11.45 -19.63 6.43
N LYS A 15 12.18 -20.25 5.49
CA LYS A 15 13.63 -20.09 5.29
C LYS A 15 14.10 -18.66 5.08
N ASN A 16 13.26 -17.78 4.50
CA ASN A 16 13.62 -16.38 4.26
C ASN A 16 12.98 -15.42 5.28
N GLY A 17 12.21 -15.92 6.25
CA GLY A 17 11.50 -15.10 7.23
C GLY A 17 10.38 -14.22 6.65
N ILE A 18 9.93 -14.48 5.42
CA ILE A 18 8.89 -13.68 4.74
C ILE A 18 7.52 -14.25 5.09
N LEU A 19 6.66 -13.41 5.67
CA LEU A 19 5.26 -13.75 5.95
C LEU A 19 4.40 -13.48 4.71
N HIS A 20 3.77 -14.51 4.18
CA HIS A 20 2.84 -14.36 3.06
C HIS A 20 1.43 -14.01 3.56
N ILE A 21 1.00 -12.78 3.30
CA ILE A 21 -0.33 -12.29 3.66
C ILE A 21 -1.20 -12.27 2.42
N PHE A 22 -2.32 -13.00 2.47
CA PHE A 22 -3.31 -13.01 1.39
C PHE A 22 -4.39 -11.96 1.63
N VAL A 23 -4.81 -11.32 0.54
CA VAL A 23 -5.99 -10.44 0.51
C VAL A 23 -7.27 -11.28 0.59
N LEU A 24 -8.29 -10.73 1.24
CA LEU A 24 -9.62 -11.32 1.32
C LEU A 24 -10.21 -11.56 -0.08
N PRO A 25 -10.86 -12.71 -0.32
CA PRO A 25 -11.63 -12.92 -1.54
C PRO A 25 -12.68 -11.80 -1.71
N HIS A 26 -12.80 -11.25 -2.93
CA HIS A 26 -13.74 -10.17 -3.27
C HIS A 26 -13.47 -8.81 -2.60
N HIS A 27 -12.24 -8.53 -2.16
CA HIS A 27 -11.85 -7.23 -1.61
C HIS A 27 -10.75 -6.56 -2.46
N PRO A 28 -11.07 -6.09 -3.69
CA PRO A 28 -10.07 -5.53 -4.61
C PRO A 28 -9.39 -4.26 -4.07
N SER A 29 -10.06 -3.50 -3.20
CA SER A 29 -9.52 -2.29 -2.57
C SER A 29 -8.24 -2.57 -1.76
N SER A 30 -8.08 -3.76 -1.16
CA SER A 30 -6.87 -4.12 -0.41
C SER A 30 -5.61 -4.18 -1.27
N ASN A 31 -5.71 -4.47 -2.56
CA ASN A 31 -4.56 -4.49 -3.49
C ASN A 31 -4.57 -3.30 -4.46
N GLY A 32 -5.46 -2.34 -4.26
CA GLY A 32 -5.68 -1.23 -5.19
C GLY A 32 -4.44 -0.38 -5.45
N ASN A 33 -3.55 -0.23 -4.47
CA ASN A 33 -2.29 0.50 -4.65
C ASN A 33 -1.35 -0.21 -5.65
N ALA A 34 -1.24 -1.53 -5.57
CA ALA A 34 -0.41 -2.30 -6.51
C ALA A 34 -1.01 -2.26 -7.92
N GLU A 35 -2.33 -2.41 -8.03
CA GLU A 35 -3.03 -2.35 -9.32
C GLU A 35 -2.88 -0.98 -9.99
N ARG A 36 -3.06 0.10 -9.22
CA ARG A 36 -2.87 1.47 -9.70
C ARG A 36 -1.43 1.75 -10.11
N PHE A 37 -0.47 1.20 -9.39
CA PHE A 37 0.95 1.30 -9.75
C PHE A 37 1.25 0.58 -11.08
N VAL A 38 0.69 -0.62 -11.28
CA VAL A 38 0.83 -1.37 -12.54
C VAL A 38 0.22 -0.59 -13.71
N GLN A 39 -0.96 0.00 -13.53
CA GLN A 39 -1.59 0.86 -14.54
C GLN A 39 -0.70 2.05 -14.89
N THR A 40 -0.23 2.78 -13.89
CA THR A 40 0.67 3.93 -14.06
C THR A 40 1.96 3.55 -14.78
N THR A 41 2.52 2.38 -14.45
CA THR A 41 3.73 1.85 -15.10
C THR A 41 3.50 1.60 -16.57
N LYS A 42 2.40 0.91 -16.92
CA LYS A 42 2.05 0.63 -18.32
C LYS A 42 1.88 1.92 -19.11
N ASP A 43 1.14 2.87 -18.56
CA ASP A 43 0.87 4.16 -19.21
C ASP A 43 2.17 4.95 -19.43
N ALA A 44 3.03 5.02 -18.42
CA ALA A 44 4.29 5.75 -18.50
C ALA A 44 5.27 5.11 -19.51
N VAL A 45 5.42 3.79 -19.48
CA VAL A 45 6.28 3.07 -20.42
C VAL A 45 5.75 3.28 -21.84
N ASN A 46 4.44 3.14 -22.08
CA ASN A 46 3.82 3.32 -23.39
C ASN A 46 4.00 4.72 -23.97
N ARG A 47 4.11 5.77 -23.14
CA ARG A 47 4.37 7.14 -23.58
C ARG A 47 5.79 7.36 -24.10
N ILE A 48 6.76 6.57 -23.67
CA ILE A 48 8.16 6.69 -24.12
C ILE A 48 8.32 5.83 -25.37
N ILE A 49 8.35 6.44 -26.56
CA ILE A 49 8.30 5.71 -27.84
C ILE A 49 9.70 5.51 -28.45
N SER A 50 10.66 6.37 -28.13
CA SER A 50 11.91 6.52 -28.89
C SER A 50 13.12 5.73 -28.38
N CYS A 51 12.98 4.89 -27.35
CA CYS A 51 14.10 4.24 -26.67
C CYS A 51 13.94 2.71 -26.55
N ASP A 52 15.06 2.01 -26.29
CA ASP A 52 15.05 0.59 -25.97
C ASP A 52 14.17 0.29 -24.73
N TRP A 53 13.62 -0.92 -24.66
CA TRP A 53 12.75 -1.33 -23.55
C TRP A 53 13.42 -1.14 -22.19
N ASN A 54 14.69 -1.51 -22.05
CA ASN A 54 15.41 -1.37 -20.78
C ASN A 54 15.58 0.09 -20.39
N GLN A 55 15.83 0.96 -21.36
CA GLN A 55 15.94 2.40 -21.13
C GLN A 55 14.62 3.02 -20.70
N ARG A 56 13.50 2.59 -21.31
CA ARG A 56 12.14 3.03 -20.93
C ARG A 56 11.82 2.67 -19.48
N VAL A 57 12.06 1.40 -19.12
CA VAL A 57 11.82 0.91 -17.76
C VAL A 57 12.74 1.60 -16.76
N THR A 58 14.03 1.74 -17.07
CA THR A 58 15.00 2.41 -16.19
C THR A 58 14.64 3.88 -15.97
N SER A 59 14.25 4.58 -17.03
CA SER A 59 13.83 5.99 -16.95
C SER A 59 12.56 6.15 -16.11
N PHE A 60 11.58 5.26 -16.29
CA PHE A 60 10.39 5.22 -15.46
C PHE A 60 10.72 4.97 -13.98
N LEU A 61 11.54 3.97 -13.68
CA LEU A 61 11.94 3.64 -12.31
C LEU A 61 12.67 4.81 -11.64
N LEU A 62 13.59 5.46 -12.36
CA LEU A 62 14.27 6.64 -11.86
C LEU A 62 13.27 7.75 -11.55
N ALA A 63 12.35 8.05 -12.46
CA ALA A 63 11.32 9.06 -12.26
C ALA A 63 10.44 8.74 -11.04
N GLN A 64 9.99 7.50 -10.88
CA GLN A 64 9.21 7.08 -9.71
C GLN A 64 10.00 7.23 -8.41
N LEU A 65 11.29 6.87 -8.39
CA LEU A 65 12.12 6.95 -7.20
C LEU A 65 12.45 8.39 -6.78
N THR A 66 12.52 9.33 -7.74
CA THR A 66 12.93 10.72 -7.48
C THR A 66 11.77 11.70 -7.37
N THR A 67 10.59 11.34 -7.87
CA THR A 67 9.42 12.23 -7.85
C THR A 67 8.79 12.22 -6.46
N PRO A 68 8.65 13.37 -5.80
CA PRO A 68 7.92 13.49 -4.54
C PRO A 68 6.46 13.05 -4.69
N SER A 69 5.96 12.24 -3.76
CA SER A 69 4.54 11.90 -3.72
C SER A 69 3.74 13.11 -3.20
N ALA A 70 2.58 13.39 -3.81
CA ALA A 70 1.71 14.46 -3.32
C ALA A 70 1.16 14.19 -1.91
N ALA A 71 1.05 12.92 -1.50
CA ALA A 71 0.52 12.55 -0.19
C ALA A 71 1.54 12.77 0.94
N THR A 72 2.82 12.49 0.68
CA THR A 72 3.88 12.54 1.70
C THR A 72 4.83 13.72 1.52
N GLY A 73 4.87 14.33 0.34
CA GLY A 73 5.86 15.34 -0.03
C GLY A 73 7.27 14.79 -0.25
N PHE A 74 7.55 13.53 0.12
CA PHE A 74 8.84 12.89 -0.06
C PHE A 74 8.82 11.93 -1.24
N SER A 75 9.96 11.80 -1.91
CA SER A 75 10.17 10.80 -2.94
C SER A 75 10.38 9.41 -2.31
N PRO A 76 10.02 8.32 -3.02
CA PRO A 76 10.25 6.98 -2.52
C PRO A 76 11.72 6.70 -2.15
N ALA A 77 12.69 7.24 -2.89
CA ALA A 77 14.11 7.07 -2.55
C ALA A 77 14.47 7.75 -1.22
N GLU A 78 13.90 8.93 -0.93
CA GLU A 78 14.08 9.61 0.36
C GLU A 78 13.46 8.79 1.49
N LEU A 79 12.26 8.21 1.29
CA LEU A 79 11.61 7.40 2.32
C LEU A 79 12.33 6.06 2.57
N LEU A 80 12.84 5.42 1.52
CA LEU A 80 13.48 4.11 1.61
C LEU A 80 14.93 4.18 2.08
N ILE A 81 15.72 5.12 1.55
CA ILE A 81 17.18 5.18 1.73
C ILE A 81 17.58 6.36 2.62
N LYS A 82 16.63 7.25 2.99
CA LYS A 82 16.90 8.49 3.74
C LYS A 82 17.91 9.40 3.05
N ARG A 83 17.98 9.33 1.72
CA ARG A 83 18.87 10.14 0.88
C ARG A 83 18.15 10.63 -0.36
N THR A 84 18.43 11.86 -0.76
CA THR A 84 18.05 12.36 -2.07
C THR A 84 18.97 11.85 -3.15
N LEU A 85 18.40 11.21 -4.17
CA LEU A 85 19.11 10.91 -5.40
C LEU A 85 19.39 12.21 -6.15
N LYS A 86 20.65 12.40 -6.59
CA LYS A 86 21.04 13.55 -7.39
C LYS A 86 20.51 13.38 -8.81
N THR A 87 19.52 14.20 -9.17
CA THR A 87 19.02 14.33 -10.54
C THR A 87 19.55 15.62 -11.17
N VAL A 88 19.40 15.76 -12.48
CA VAL A 88 19.74 17.00 -13.19
C VAL A 88 19.03 18.21 -12.56
N LEU A 89 17.74 18.06 -12.20
CA LEU A 89 16.98 19.12 -11.52
C LEU A 89 17.59 19.48 -10.15
N SER A 90 18.05 18.48 -9.39
CA SER A 90 18.71 18.71 -8.10
C SER A 90 20.04 19.44 -8.22
N ILE A 91 20.72 19.31 -9.35
CA ILE A 91 21.98 20.00 -9.62
C ILE A 91 21.70 21.44 -10.10
N LEU A 92 20.69 21.61 -10.96
CA LEU A 92 20.33 22.92 -11.51
C LEU A 92 19.68 23.85 -10.49
N GLN A 93 18.91 23.31 -9.54
CA GLN A 93 18.12 24.09 -8.59
C GLN A 93 18.18 23.48 -7.17
N PRO A 94 19.34 23.54 -6.50
CA PRO A 94 19.50 22.98 -5.16
C PRO A 94 18.59 23.66 -4.13
N ASP A 95 18.44 24.99 -4.21
CA ASP A 95 17.65 25.76 -3.25
C ASP A 95 16.17 25.32 -3.23
N LEU A 96 15.57 25.09 -4.39
CA LEU A 96 14.19 24.63 -4.51
C LEU A 96 13.97 23.24 -3.91
N VAL A 97 14.98 22.37 -4.00
CA VAL A 97 14.92 21.01 -3.44
C VAL A 97 14.94 21.09 -1.91
N GLU A 98 15.83 21.89 -1.33
CA GLU A 98 15.95 22.04 0.12
C GLU A 98 14.73 22.77 0.72
N ASP A 99 14.23 23.82 0.07
CA ASP A 99 13.00 24.50 0.48
C ASP A 99 11.77 23.60 0.48
N ARG A 100 11.69 22.69 -0.50
CA ARG A 100 10.62 21.69 -0.56
C ARG A 100 10.74 20.71 0.61
N LYS A 101 11.94 20.16 0.86
CA LYS A 101 12.16 19.20 1.95
C LYS A 101 11.76 19.79 3.29
N ARG A 102 12.25 20.98 3.63
CA ARG A 102 11.93 21.67 4.88
C ARG A 102 10.42 21.80 5.10
N ARG A 103 9.68 22.26 4.07
CA ARG A 103 8.21 22.36 4.14
C ARG A 103 7.54 21.01 4.38
N ASN A 104 8.03 19.95 3.77
CA ASN A 104 7.44 18.62 3.95
C ASN A 104 7.73 18.03 5.33
N GLU A 105 8.92 18.27 5.89
CA GLU A 105 9.27 17.89 7.26
C GLU A 105 8.35 18.59 8.27
N GLU A 106 8.13 19.90 8.12
CA GLU A 106 7.20 20.65 8.96
C GLU A 106 5.75 20.14 8.87
N LEU A 107 5.30 19.73 7.67
CA LEU A 107 3.97 19.14 7.48
C LEU A 107 3.85 17.76 8.12
N LEU A 108 4.91 16.95 8.03
CA LEU A 108 4.93 15.62 8.63
C LEU A 108 4.82 15.71 10.16
N ASP A 109 5.59 16.60 10.80
CA ASP A 109 5.54 16.82 12.25
C ASP A 109 4.14 17.24 12.72
N LYS A 110 3.48 18.13 11.96
CA LYS A 110 2.09 18.53 12.23
C LYS A 110 1.11 17.38 12.10
N CYS A 111 1.26 16.50 11.11
CA CYS A 111 0.40 15.33 10.94
C CYS A 111 0.57 14.31 12.07
N LEU A 112 1.81 14.05 12.49
CA LEU A 112 2.11 13.12 13.58
C LEU A 112 1.55 13.58 14.92
N SER A 113 1.48 14.89 15.16
CA SER A 113 0.91 15.45 16.40
C SER A 113 -0.62 15.30 16.54
N LYS A 114 -1.36 14.98 15.47
CA LYS A 114 -2.83 14.94 15.44
C LYS A 114 -3.44 13.53 15.62
N GLY A 115 -2.65 12.56 16.07
CA GLY A 115 -3.04 11.15 16.08
C GLY A 115 -4.23 10.82 16.99
N GLN A 116 -5.41 10.63 16.41
CA GLN A 116 -6.45 9.76 16.97
C GLN A 116 -6.86 8.76 15.89
N LEU A 117 -6.28 7.56 15.97
CA LEU A 117 -6.74 6.40 15.21
C LEU A 117 -7.78 5.67 16.07
N SER A 118 -8.95 5.39 15.50
CA SER A 118 -9.98 4.58 16.15
C SER A 118 -9.44 3.16 16.38
N SER A 119 -9.08 2.83 17.62
CA SER A 119 -8.68 1.48 18.01
C SER A 119 -9.89 0.67 18.49
N PHE A 120 -10.03 -0.55 18.00
CA PHE A 120 -11.00 -1.52 18.50
C PHE A 120 -10.38 -2.41 19.57
N SER A 121 -11.18 -2.79 20.56
CA SER A 121 -10.82 -3.78 21.56
C SER A 121 -11.45 -5.14 21.23
N PRO A 122 -10.82 -6.26 21.62
CA PRO A 122 -11.47 -7.57 21.55
C PRO A 122 -12.82 -7.52 22.27
N ASN A 123 -13.84 -8.14 21.68
CA ASN A 123 -15.23 -8.17 22.14
C ASN A 123 -16.10 -6.93 21.80
N ASP A 124 -15.60 -5.98 21.01
CA ASP A 124 -16.43 -4.90 20.46
C ASP A 124 -17.49 -5.47 19.50
N ALA A 125 -18.73 -4.97 19.62
CA ALA A 125 -19.84 -5.34 18.75
C ALA A 125 -19.67 -4.69 17.37
N VAL A 126 -19.67 -5.49 16.32
CA VAL A 126 -19.44 -5.05 14.94
C VAL A 126 -20.50 -5.60 14.00
N TYR A 127 -20.83 -4.85 12.95
CA TYR A 127 -21.73 -5.28 11.89
C TYR A 127 -20.93 -5.69 10.65
N ILE A 128 -21.13 -6.91 10.17
CA ILE A 128 -20.42 -7.49 9.03
C ILE A 128 -21.32 -7.40 7.81
N LYS A 129 -20.81 -6.82 6.71
CA LYS A 129 -21.56 -6.72 5.46
C LYS A 129 -21.65 -8.08 4.78
N ASN A 130 -22.88 -8.52 4.47
CA ASN A 130 -23.10 -9.75 3.72
C ASN A 130 -23.13 -9.46 2.20
N HIS A 131 -22.34 -10.20 1.43
CA HIS A 131 -22.26 -10.07 -0.02
C HIS A 131 -23.11 -11.11 -0.78
N SER A 132 -23.77 -12.05 -0.10
CA SER A 132 -24.48 -13.18 -0.72
C SER A 132 -26.00 -13.19 -0.55
N SER A 133 -26.59 -12.33 0.29
CA SER A 133 -28.06 -12.30 0.47
C SER A 133 -28.63 -10.88 0.67
N SER A 134 -29.95 -10.77 0.59
CA SER A 134 -30.74 -9.53 0.72
C SER A 134 -30.66 -8.84 2.09
N GLN A 135 -30.10 -9.50 3.12
CA GLN A 135 -29.84 -8.90 4.42
C GLN A 135 -28.41 -8.35 4.44
N THR A 136 -28.26 -7.02 4.35
CA THR A 136 -26.97 -6.37 4.07
C THR A 136 -25.97 -6.43 5.23
N TYR A 137 -26.41 -6.62 6.49
CA TYR A 137 -25.54 -6.62 7.67
C TYR A 137 -25.91 -7.72 8.66
N ILE A 138 -24.90 -8.40 9.19
CA ILE A 138 -25.01 -9.46 10.19
C ILE A 138 -24.25 -9.01 11.45
N PRO A 139 -24.86 -9.06 12.65
CA PRO A 139 -24.17 -8.73 13.88
C PRO A 139 -23.09 -9.79 14.21
N GLY A 140 -21.94 -9.33 14.68
CA GLY A 140 -20.82 -10.18 15.11
C GLY A 140 -20.00 -9.51 16.21
N ALA A 141 -19.04 -10.26 16.76
CA ALA A 141 -18.11 -9.76 17.78
C ALA A 141 -16.67 -9.89 17.30
N VAL A 142 -15.84 -8.89 17.59
CA VAL A 142 -14.40 -8.92 17.29
C VAL A 142 -13.70 -9.93 18.20
N ILE A 143 -13.01 -10.90 17.61
CA ILE A 143 -12.24 -11.93 18.34
C ILE A 143 -10.80 -11.46 18.53
N GLU A 144 -10.21 -10.93 17.46
CA GLU A 144 -8.78 -10.63 17.40
C GLU A 144 -8.53 -9.56 16.34
N THR A 145 -7.77 -8.53 16.71
CA THR A 145 -7.24 -7.54 15.77
C THR A 145 -6.03 -8.13 15.05
N THR A 146 -6.15 -8.37 13.75
CA THR A 146 -5.04 -8.89 12.93
C THR A 146 -4.15 -7.76 12.38
N GLY A 147 -4.62 -6.50 12.44
CA GLY A 147 -3.85 -5.30 12.10
C GLY A 147 -4.62 -4.02 12.47
N LEU A 148 -4.04 -2.85 12.14
CA LEU A 148 -4.60 -1.53 12.49
C LEU A 148 -6.04 -1.30 11.97
N LEU A 149 -6.42 -1.94 10.85
CA LEU A 149 -7.75 -1.81 10.23
C LEU A 149 -8.39 -3.17 9.89
N SER A 150 -7.83 -4.27 10.40
CA SER A 150 -8.26 -5.63 10.05
C SER A 150 -8.52 -6.45 11.29
N TYR A 151 -9.68 -7.08 11.37
CA TYR A 151 -10.07 -7.90 12.52
C TYR A 151 -10.71 -9.22 12.08
N LYS A 152 -10.65 -10.23 12.95
CA LYS A 152 -11.44 -11.45 12.82
C LYS A 152 -12.70 -11.30 13.65
N SER A 153 -13.85 -11.64 13.08
CA SER A 153 -15.13 -11.62 13.79
C SER A 153 -15.84 -12.97 13.72
N VAL A 154 -16.55 -13.33 14.80
CA VAL A 154 -17.47 -14.48 14.85
C VAL A 154 -18.88 -14.01 14.53
N ILE A 155 -19.55 -14.73 13.63
CA ILE A 155 -21.00 -14.65 13.40
C ILE A 155 -21.70 -15.61 14.37
N ALA A 156 -22.96 -15.36 14.72
CA ALA A 156 -23.81 -16.24 15.56
C ALA A 156 -23.75 -17.74 15.17
N ASP A 157 -23.47 -18.06 13.90
CA ASP A 157 -23.29 -19.43 13.39
C ASP A 157 -21.88 -20.03 13.59
N CYS A 158 -21.06 -19.50 14.51
CA CYS A 158 -19.70 -19.96 14.85
C CYS A 158 -18.67 -19.99 13.70
N LYS A 159 -18.93 -19.33 12.56
CA LYS A 159 -17.95 -19.16 11.48
C LYS A 159 -17.09 -17.90 11.71
N SER A 160 -15.77 -18.07 11.74
CA SER A 160 -14.81 -16.96 11.82
C SER A 160 -14.56 -16.38 10.42
N ILE A 161 -14.81 -15.09 10.23
CA ILE A 161 -14.52 -14.37 8.99
C ILE A 161 -13.48 -13.28 9.28
N ARG A 162 -12.51 -13.09 8.37
CA ARG A 162 -11.64 -11.92 8.40
C ARG A 162 -12.36 -10.75 7.74
N CYS A 163 -12.41 -9.62 8.42
CA CYS A 163 -13.09 -8.41 7.97
C CYS A 163 -12.11 -7.23 7.95
N HIS A 164 -12.35 -6.30 7.03
CA HIS A 164 -11.59 -5.06 6.87
C HIS A 164 -12.52 -3.88 7.13
N ILE A 165 -12.04 -2.85 7.82
CA ILE A 165 -12.78 -1.61 8.01
C ILE A 165 -12.67 -0.79 6.73
N ASP A 166 -13.78 -0.55 6.05
CA ASP A 166 -13.82 0.46 5.00
C ASP A 166 -13.96 1.83 5.68
N PRO A 167 -12.99 2.76 5.55
CA PRO A 167 -13.04 4.08 6.18
C PRO A 167 -14.08 5.02 5.53
N ASN A 168 -14.98 4.51 4.69
CA ASN A 168 -16.09 5.25 4.08
C ASN A 168 -17.42 4.83 4.70
N TRP A 169 -17.56 5.01 6.02
CA TRP A 169 -18.81 5.32 6.72
C TRP A 169 -18.50 5.68 8.19
#